data_AF-A0A924RRX0-F1
#
_entry.id   AF-A0A924RRX0-F1
#
_cell.length_a   1.000
_cell.length_b   1.000
_cell.length_c   1.000
_cell.angle_alpha   90.00
_cell.angle_beta   90.00
_cell.angle_gamma   90.00
#
_symmetry.space_group_name_H-M   'P 1'
#
loop_
_entity.id
_entity.type
_entity.pdbx_description
1 polymer ?
#
loop_
_entity_poly.entity_id
_entity_poly.type
_entity_poly.pdbx_seq_one_letter_code
_entity_poly.pdbx_strand_id
1 'polypeptide(L)'
;MSNPRPDPFTAPLEYAPRSAWNRECTACGACCSAPDITALEKPLGVPCVHLDAGCLCQIYLQRPQVCRNYDPDWVCGEVAPLPTLEGRIGKFLEIYGLLEELRH
;
A
#
# COMPACT_ATOMS: atom_id res chain seq x y z
N MET A 1 31.22 -4.18 9.23
CA MET A 1 30.24 -3.32 9.93
C MET A 1 29.03 -3.21 9.03
N SER A 2 28.02 -4.05 9.27
CA SER A 2 26.79 -4.03 8.48
C SER A 2 26.08 -2.71 8.75
N ASN A 3 25.99 -1.84 7.75
CA ASN A 3 25.21 -0.62 7.87
C ASN A 3 23.77 -1.05 8.23
N PRO A 4 23.18 -0.59 9.34
CA PRO A 4 21.81 -0.95 9.67
C PRO A 4 20.93 -0.55 8.48
N ARG A 5 20.04 -1.46 8.06
CA ARG A 5 19.06 -1.11 7.05
C ARG A 5 18.28 0.13 7.55
N PRO A 6 18.05 1.14 6.70
CA PRO A 6 17.23 2.28 7.07
C PRO A 6 15.89 1.79 7.61
N ASP A 7 15.38 2.42 8.67
CA ASP A 7 14.08 2.09 9.26
C ASP A 7 13.00 2.27 8.18
N PRO A 8 12.21 1.22 7.82
CA PRO A 8 11.16 1.29 6.81
C PRO A 8 10.11 2.37 7.09
N PHE A 9 10.02 2.85 8.32
CA PHE A 9 9.11 3.94 8.72
C PHE A 9 9.74 5.34 8.61
N THR A 10 10.97 5.43 8.10
CA THR A 10 11.59 6.73 7.77
C THR A 10 11.21 7.13 6.36
N ALA A 11 10.28 8.06 6.23
CA ALA A 11 9.91 8.66 4.95
C ALA A 11 11.07 9.53 4.39
N PRO A 12 11.19 9.68 3.06
CA PRO A 12 12.05 10.68 2.45
C PRO A 12 11.71 12.11 2.90
N LEU A 13 12.66 13.05 2.82
CA LEU A 13 12.50 14.43 3.32
C LEU A 13 11.36 15.20 2.63
N GLU A 14 11.06 14.83 1.39
CA GLU A 14 9.95 15.36 0.60
C GLU A 14 8.56 14.91 1.09
N TYR A 15 8.49 13.87 1.93
CA TYR A 15 7.25 13.32 2.49
C TYR A 15 7.21 13.52 4.02
N ALA A 16 7.08 14.77 4.46
CA ALA A 16 6.90 15.05 5.89
C ALA A 16 5.65 14.33 6.45
N PRO A 17 5.76 13.61 7.59
CA PRO A 17 4.65 12.84 8.16
C PRO A 17 3.40 13.68 8.38
N ARG A 18 2.26 13.23 7.86
CA ARG A 18 0.96 13.86 8.18
C ARG A 18 0.30 13.31 9.44
N SER A 19 0.83 12.23 10.03
CA SER A 19 0.33 11.60 11.27
C SER A 19 1.40 10.78 12.01
N ALA A 20 1.11 10.34 13.24
CA ALA A 20 1.96 9.41 13.99
C ALA A 20 1.91 8.01 13.34
N TRP A 21 3.08 7.44 13.03
CA TRP A 21 3.18 6.14 12.34
C TRP A 21 2.72 4.99 13.24
N ASN A 22 1.71 4.23 12.79
CA ASN A 22 1.48 2.89 13.31
C ASN A 22 2.45 1.93 12.62
N ARG A 23 3.28 1.23 13.40
CA ARG A 23 4.22 0.21 12.87
C ARG A 23 3.53 -1.10 12.49
N GLU A 24 2.27 -1.25 12.87
CA GLU A 24 1.40 -2.35 12.47
C GLU A 24 0.59 -2.00 11.23
N CYS A 25 0.13 -3.02 10.50
CA CYS A 25 -0.79 -2.83 9.38
C CYS A 25 -2.06 -2.10 9.84
N THR A 26 -2.38 -0.99 9.19
CA THR A 26 -3.56 -0.16 9.49
C THR A 26 -4.85 -0.66 8.83
N ALA A 27 -4.80 -1.79 8.12
CA ALA A 27 -5.89 -2.29 7.28
C ALA A 27 -6.45 -1.22 6.31
N CYS A 28 -5.59 -0.34 5.79
CA CYS A 28 -6.00 0.76 4.92
C CYS A 28 -6.47 0.33 3.51
N GLY A 29 -6.19 -0.92 3.11
CA GLY A 29 -6.55 -1.47 1.81
C GLY A 29 -5.66 -1.06 0.63
N ALA A 30 -4.76 -0.07 0.79
CA ALA A 30 -3.95 0.48 -0.29
C ALA A 30 -3.06 -0.57 -0.99
N CYS A 31 -2.41 -1.46 -0.22
CA CYS A 31 -1.58 -2.53 -0.80
C CYS A 31 -2.38 -3.59 -1.56
N CYS A 32 -3.68 -3.72 -1.29
CA CYS A 32 -4.59 -4.61 -2.03
C CYS A 32 -5.20 -3.94 -3.25
N SER A 33 -5.23 -2.61 -3.34
CA SER A 33 -5.96 -1.91 -4.39
C SER A 33 -5.07 -1.15 -5.38
N ALA A 34 -3.93 -0.62 -4.93
CA ALA A 34 -3.08 0.23 -5.76
C ALA A 34 -2.12 -0.52 -6.70
N PRO A 35 -1.28 -1.47 -6.25
CA PRO A 35 -0.24 -2.06 -7.10
C PRO A 35 -0.80 -3.04 -8.12
N ASP A 36 -0.20 -3.18 -9.30
CA ASP A 36 -0.47 -4.33 -10.18
C ASP A 36 0.00 -5.63 -9.52
N ILE A 37 -0.81 -6.69 -9.58
CA ILE A 37 -0.49 -8.01 -9.05
C ILE A 37 -0.81 -9.07 -10.09
N THR A 38 0.20 -9.41 -10.91
CA THR A 38 0.09 -10.43 -11.97
C THR A 38 -0.42 -11.78 -11.46
N ALA A 39 0.00 -12.20 -10.26
CA ALA A 39 -0.42 -13.48 -9.67
C ALA A 39 -1.92 -13.55 -9.33
N LEU A 40 -2.62 -12.42 -9.35
CA LEU A 40 -4.06 -12.30 -9.13
C LEU A 40 -4.78 -11.72 -10.36
N GLU A 41 -4.08 -11.55 -11.49
CA GLU A 41 -4.58 -10.84 -12.67
C GLU A 41 -5.19 -9.48 -12.31
N LYS A 42 -4.62 -8.80 -11.31
CA LYS A 42 -5.18 -7.59 -10.71
C LYS A 42 -4.49 -6.35 -11.26
N PRO A 43 -5.14 -5.56 -12.14
CA PRO A 43 -4.50 -4.40 -12.74
C PRO A 43 -4.11 -3.33 -11.71
N LEU A 44 -3.22 -2.44 -12.14
CA LEU A 44 -2.83 -1.24 -11.41
C LEU A 44 -4.07 -0.38 -11.09
N GLY A 45 -4.15 0.12 -9.87
CA GLY A 45 -5.24 0.98 -9.40
C GLY A 45 -6.61 0.31 -9.26
N VAL A 46 -6.75 -0.99 -9.58
CA VAL A 46 -8.00 -1.72 -9.44
C VAL A 46 -8.04 -2.45 -8.08
N PRO A 47 -9.10 -2.24 -7.26
CA PRO A 47 -9.31 -3.00 -6.03
C PRO A 47 -9.30 -4.51 -6.27
N CYS A 48 -8.53 -5.25 -5.44
CA CYS A 48 -8.51 -6.71 -5.52
C CYS A 48 -9.92 -7.29 -5.32
N VAL A 49 -10.28 -8.30 -6.12
CA VAL A 49 -11.55 -9.03 -6.01
C VAL A 49 -11.75 -9.69 -4.63
N HIS A 50 -10.68 -9.92 -3.89
CA HIS A 50 -10.71 -10.50 -2.54
C HIS A 50 -10.71 -9.44 -1.43
N LEU A 51 -10.73 -8.14 -1.75
CA LEU A 51 -10.82 -7.06 -0.78
C LEU A 51 -12.29 -6.79 -0.46
N ASP A 52 -12.67 -6.86 0.82
CA ASP A 52 -14.02 -6.50 1.24
C ASP A 52 -14.17 -5.00 1.53
N ALA A 53 -15.41 -4.59 1.86
CA ALA A 53 -15.73 -3.20 2.23
C ALA A 53 -15.03 -2.73 3.52
N GLY A 54 -14.56 -3.66 4.37
CA GLY A 54 -13.76 -3.39 5.56
C GLY A 54 -12.26 -3.26 5.28
N CYS A 55 -11.84 -3.29 4.01
CA CYS A 55 -10.44 -3.33 3.59
C CYS A 55 -9.66 -4.57 4.10
N LEU A 56 -10.37 -5.68 4.30
CA LEU A 56 -9.80 -6.96 4.72
C LEU A 56 -9.79 -7.96 3.57
N CYS A 57 -8.72 -8.75 3.49
CA CYS A 57 -8.56 -9.78 2.48
C CYS A 57 -9.36 -11.04 2.85
N GLN A 58 -10.31 -11.44 2.01
CA GLN A 58 -11.16 -12.61 2.21
C GLN A 58 -10.41 -13.95 2.06
N ILE A 59 -9.23 -13.93 1.44
CA ILE A 59 -8.38 -15.12 1.27
C ILE A 59 -7.06 -14.98 2.04
N TYR A 60 -7.04 -14.29 3.19
CA TYR A 60 -5.81 -13.91 3.90
C TYR A 60 -4.79 -15.05 4.08
N LEU A 61 -5.28 -16.24 4.43
CA LEU A 61 -4.47 -17.46 4.64
C LEU A 61 -3.96 -18.10 3.35
N GLN A 62 -4.56 -17.77 2.20
CA GLN A 62 -4.26 -18.32 0.87
C GLN A 62 -3.58 -17.30 -0.05
N ARG A 63 -3.24 -16.11 0.48
CA ARG A 63 -2.58 -15.05 -0.27
C ARG A 63 -1.34 -15.56 -1.02
N PRO A 64 -1.15 -15.15 -2.29
CA PRO A 64 0.06 -15.48 -3.03
C PRO A 64 1.29 -14.82 -2.38
N GLN A 65 2.47 -15.31 -2.70
CA GLN A 65 3.71 -14.90 -2.04
C GLN A 65 3.96 -13.39 -2.13
N VAL A 66 3.64 -12.76 -3.27
CA VAL A 66 3.75 -11.30 -3.46
C VAL A 66 2.96 -10.51 -2.41
N CYS A 67 1.75 -10.95 -2.05
CA CYS A 67 0.95 -10.29 -1.02
C CYS A 67 1.46 -10.56 0.42
N ARG A 68 2.21 -11.65 0.63
CA ARG A 68 2.83 -11.97 1.92
C ARG A 68 4.15 -11.23 2.15
N ASN A 69 4.83 -10.89 1.06
CA ASN A 69 6.07 -10.13 1.09
C ASN A 69 5.84 -8.62 1.26
N TYR A 70 4.59 -8.17 1.25
CA TYR A 70 4.28 -6.78 1.54
C TYR A 70 4.37 -6.54 3.05
N ASP A 71 5.33 -5.73 3.45
CA ASP A 71 5.49 -5.25 4.82
C ASP A 71 5.00 -3.80 4.95
N PRO A 72 4.28 -3.43 6.02
CA PRO A 72 3.94 -2.04 6.29
C PRO A 72 5.18 -1.16 6.44
N ASP A 73 5.09 0.06 5.92
CA ASP A 73 6.15 1.07 5.96
C ASP A 73 5.54 2.47 6.15
N TRP A 74 6.34 3.52 5.97
CA TRP A 74 5.87 4.90 6.08
C TRP A 74 4.72 5.25 5.10
N VAL A 75 4.58 4.56 3.97
CA VAL A 75 3.49 4.82 3.02
C VAL A 75 2.14 4.61 3.67
N CYS A 76 2.04 3.64 4.59
CA CYS A 76 0.81 3.37 5.34
C CYS A 76 0.29 4.59 6.10
N GLY A 77 1.15 5.46 6.66
CA GLY A 77 0.70 6.65 7.39
C GLY A 77 0.33 7.84 6.49
N GLU A 78 0.72 7.82 5.21
CA GLU A 78 0.27 8.81 4.23
C GLU A 78 -1.06 8.39 3.59
N VAL A 79 -1.29 7.08 3.40
CA VAL A 79 -2.52 6.58 2.79
C VAL A 79 -3.65 6.40 3.81
N ALA A 80 -3.39 5.82 4.99
CA ALA A 80 -4.44 5.46 5.94
C ALA A 80 -5.36 6.62 6.39
N PRO A 81 -4.85 7.86 6.57
CA PRO A 81 -5.70 9.00 6.93
C PRO A 81 -6.71 9.43 5.85
N LEU A 82 -6.54 8.96 4.60
CA LEU A 82 -7.43 9.35 3.52
C LEU A 82 -8.80 8.66 3.64
N PRO A 83 -9.91 9.39 3.43
CA PRO A 83 -11.24 8.90 3.76
C PRO A 83 -11.79 7.87 2.77
N THR A 84 -11.28 7.86 1.53
CA THR A 84 -11.79 6.99 0.46
C THR A 84 -10.71 6.04 -0.03
N LEU A 85 -11.11 4.83 -0.46
CA LEU A 85 -10.20 3.87 -1.06
C LEU A 85 -9.55 4.44 -2.35
N GLU A 86 -10.31 5.19 -3.15
CA GLU A 86 -9.82 5.90 -4.32
C GLU A 86 -8.70 6.90 -3.97
N GLY A 87 -8.89 7.71 -2.92
CA GLY A 87 -7.85 8.64 -2.46
C GLY A 87 -6.60 7.91 -1.99
N ARG A 88 -6.76 6.77 -1.31
CA ARG A 88 -5.64 5.91 -0.88
C ARG A 88 -4.87 5.35 -2.06
N ILE A 89 -5.57 4.88 -3.09
CA ILE A 89 -4.96 4.40 -4.35
C ILE A 89 -4.18 5.54 -5.00
N GLY A 90 -4.80 6.70 -5.19
CA GLY A 90 -4.16 7.87 -5.80
C GLY A 90 -2.88 8.27 -5.07
N LYS A 91 -2.92 8.35 -3.73
CA LYS A 91 -1.74 8.72 -2.94
C LYS A 91 -0.64 7.67 -2.99
N PHE A 92 -0.99 6.39 -2.98
CA PHE A 92 -0.02 5.31 -3.16
C PHE A 92 0.69 5.43 -4.51
N LEU A 93 -0.08 5.56 -5.60
CA LEU A 93 0.48 5.69 -6.95
C LEU A 93 1.33 6.96 -7.11
N GLU A 94 0.94 8.07 -6.48
CA GLU A 94 1.74 9.30 -6.41
C GLU A 94 3.11 9.04 -5.76
N ILE A 95 3.12 8.39 -4.59
CA ILE A 95 4.34 8.07 -3.85
C ILE A 95 5.28 7.17 -4.65
N TYR A 96 4.74 6.17 -5.34
CA TYR A 96 5.53 5.24 -6.14
C TYR A 96 5.82 5.73 -7.58
N GLY A 97 5.32 6.92 -7.97
CA GLY A 97 5.53 7.47 -9.32
C GLY A 97 4.74 6.77 -10.43
N LEU A 98 3.65 6.07 -10.09
CA LEU A 98 2.88 5.20 -10.99
C LEU A 98 1.59 5.84 -11.54
N LEU A 99 1.35 7.14 -11.27
CA LEU A 99 0.15 7.84 -11.74
C LEU A 99 0.04 7.91 -13.27
N GLU A 100 1.16 7.85 -13.97
CA GLU A 100 1.17 7.89 -15.44
C GLU A 100 0.79 6.54 -16.05
N GLU A 101 1.27 5.46 -15.44
CA GLU A 101 0.97 4.09 -15.84
C GLU A 101 -0.52 3.75 -15.70
N LEU A 102 -1.21 4.37 -14.74
CA LEU A 102 -2.65 4.21 -14.58
C LEU A 102 -3.47 4.75 -15.77
N ARG A 103 -2.92 5.67 -16.57
CA ARG A 103 -3.64 6.33 -17.68
C ARG A 103 -3.58 5.55 -19.00
N HIS A 104 -2.86 4.44 -19.04
CA HIS A 104 -2.63 3.59 -20.21
C HIS A 104 -3.41 2.28 -20.12
#